data_AF-A0A349UZB2-F1
#
_entry.id   AF-A0A349UZB2-F1
#
_cell.length_a   1.000
_cell.length_b   1.000
_cell.length_c   1.000
_cell.angle_alpha   90.00
_cell.angle_beta   90.00
_cell.angle_gamma   90.00
#
_symmetry.space_group_name_H-M   'P 1'
#
loop_
_entity.id
_entity.type
_entity.pdbx_description
1 polymer ?
#
loop_
_entity_poly.entity_id
_entity_poly.type
_entity_poly.pdbx_seq_one_letter_code
_entity_poly.pdbx_strand_id
1 'polypeptide(L)'
;WSSQVVMAYVIGGIFESMGNNVEYVPADTQAVYESIRNGDVTISHEVWQSTFGKSFYNAMAKGGVIDAGTHTALTLEEVGVPQWVIDKNLCPGLPDYKALLNCADVFSTPDSGGQG
;
A
#
# COMPACT_ATOMS: atom_id res chain seq x y z
N TRP A 1 -5.43 0.80 -3.41
CA TRP A 1 -6.16 0.43 -2.18
C TRP A 1 -7.37 1.30 -2.00
N SER A 2 -8.37 0.88 -1.21
CA SER A 2 -9.59 1.66 -1.04
C SER A 2 -9.33 3.06 -0.45
N SER A 3 -8.39 3.18 0.49
CA SER A 3 -7.93 4.48 1.02
C SER A 3 -7.41 5.38 -0.11
N GLN A 4 -6.49 4.84 -0.92
CA GLN A 4 -5.89 5.54 -2.04
C GLN A 4 -6.94 6.03 -3.04
N VAL A 5 -7.94 5.20 -3.37
CA VAL A 5 -9.01 5.59 -4.30
C VAL A 5 -9.86 6.71 -3.71
N VAL A 6 -10.31 6.59 -2.46
CA VAL A 6 -11.11 7.64 -1.80
C VAL A 6 -10.32 8.95 -1.75
N MET A 7 -9.05 8.90 -1.35
CA MET A 7 -8.20 10.07 -1.26
C MET A 7 -7.91 10.70 -2.62
N ALA A 8 -7.87 9.91 -3.70
CA ALA A 8 -7.75 10.42 -5.07
C ALA A 8 -8.90 11.36 -5.39
N TYR A 9 -10.15 10.94 -5.12
CA TYR A 9 -11.34 11.75 -5.36
C TYR A 9 -11.41 12.99 -4.45
N VAL A 10 -10.93 12.90 -3.20
CA VAL A 10 -10.85 14.06 -2.30
C VAL A 10 -9.88 15.11 -2.86
N ILE A 11 -8.65 14.70 -3.21
CA ILE A 11 -7.62 15.60 -3.76
C ILE A 11 -8.05 16.15 -5.13
N GLY A 12 -8.63 15.30 -5.98
CA GLY A 12 -9.17 15.72 -7.27
C GLY A 12 -10.27 16.77 -7.12
N GLY A 13 -11.22 16.57 -6.20
CA GLY A 13 -12.25 17.57 -5.89
C GLY A 13 -11.67 18.90 -5.39
N ILE A 14 -10.56 18.88 -4.63
CA ILE A 14 -9.83 20.10 -4.25
C ILE A 14 -9.26 20.79 -5.49
N PHE A 15 -8.60 20.07 -6.40
CA PHE A 15 -8.08 20.65 -7.64
C PHE A 15 -9.18 21.19 -8.56
N GLU A 16 -10.30 20.48 -8.70
CA GLU A 16 -11.49 20.95 -9.43
C GLU A 16 -12.04 22.23 -8.82
N SER A 17 -12.11 22.33 -7.48
CA SER A 17 -12.55 23.55 -6.79
C SER A 17 -11.64 24.75 -7.03
N MET A 18 -10.37 24.51 -7.38
CA MET A 18 -9.39 25.53 -7.77
C MET A 18 -9.43 25.86 -9.27
N GLY A 19 -10.35 25.25 -10.04
CA GLY A 19 -10.55 25.48 -11.47
C GLY A 19 -9.69 24.58 -12.39
N ASN A 20 -9.10 23.51 -11.89
CA ASN A 20 -8.36 22.55 -12.72
C ASN A 20 -9.29 21.47 -13.29
N ASN A 21 -8.88 20.87 -14.40
CA ASN A 21 -9.48 19.62 -14.88
C ASN A 21 -8.75 18.43 -14.24
N VAL A 22 -9.50 17.42 -13.82
CA VAL A 22 -8.95 16.20 -13.21
C VAL A 22 -9.42 14.98 -13.99
N GLU A 23 -8.49 14.07 -14.27
CA GLU A 23 -8.75 12.75 -14.82
C GLU A 23 -8.24 11.70 -13.84
N TYR A 24 -9.05 10.65 -13.60
CA TYR A 24 -8.68 9.55 -12.73
C TYR A 24 -8.30 8.34 -13.59
N VAL A 25 -7.01 8.03 -13.64
CA VAL A 25 -6.49 6.90 -14.40
C VAL A 25 -6.10 5.74 -13.47
N PRO A 26 -6.54 4.50 -13.75
CA PRO A 26 -6.02 3.34 -13.03
C PRO A 26 -4.55 3.13 -13.41
N ALA A 27 -3.70 2.93 -12.41
CA ALA A 27 -2.27 2.68 -12.60
C ALA A 27 -1.81 1.49 -11.76
N ASP A 28 -0.81 0.75 -12.27
CA ASP A 28 -0.10 -0.23 -11.47
C ASP A 28 0.66 0.48 -10.35
N THR A 29 0.56 -0.05 -9.13
CA THR A 29 1.05 0.62 -7.92
C THR A 29 2.58 0.75 -7.85
N GLN A 30 3.32 -0.05 -8.63
CA GLN A 30 4.77 0.06 -8.74
C GLN A 30 5.19 0.88 -9.96
N ALA A 31 4.50 0.72 -11.09
CA ALA A 31 4.83 1.41 -12.34
C ALA A 31 4.41 2.89 -12.37
N VAL A 32 3.46 3.30 -11.52
CA VAL A 32 2.93 4.68 -11.49
C VAL A 32 4.01 5.75 -11.37
N TYR A 33 5.13 5.47 -10.69
CA TYR A 33 6.23 6.43 -10.54
C TYR A 33 6.99 6.69 -11.84
N GLU A 34 7.07 5.69 -12.72
CA GLU A 34 7.63 5.86 -14.07
C GLU A 34 6.66 6.62 -14.96
N SER A 35 5.34 6.38 -14.82
CA SER A 35 4.31 7.18 -15.49
C SER A 35 4.34 8.66 -15.05
N ILE A 36 4.60 8.93 -13.77
CA ILE A 36 4.82 10.30 -13.27
C ILE A 36 6.07 10.90 -13.91
N ARG A 37 7.16 10.14 -13.96
CA ARG A 37 8.42 10.57 -14.58
C ARG A 37 8.24 10.99 -16.05
N ASN A 38 7.37 10.30 -16.78
CA ASN A 38 7.08 10.55 -18.19
C ASN A 38 6.01 11.63 -18.41
N GLY A 39 5.29 12.05 -17.36
CA GLY A 39 4.22 13.04 -17.43
C GLY A 39 2.85 12.48 -17.78
N ASP A 40 2.69 11.15 -17.82
CA ASP A 40 1.41 10.48 -18.10
C ASP A 40 0.47 10.53 -16.88
N VAL A 41 1.05 10.58 -15.67
CA VAL A 41 0.33 10.72 -14.40
C VAL A 41 0.90 11.91 -13.65
N THR A 42 0.05 12.79 -13.11
CA THR A 42 0.54 13.99 -12.44
C THR A 42 1.02 13.71 -11.00
N ILE A 43 0.26 12.91 -10.24
CA ILE A 43 0.50 12.72 -8.81
C ILE A 43 0.23 11.27 -8.37
N SER A 44 0.97 10.83 -7.35
CA SER A 44 0.64 9.68 -6.51
C SER A 44 0.66 10.13 -5.06
N HIS A 45 -0.50 10.21 -4.42
CA HIS A 45 -0.68 10.78 -3.08
C HIS A 45 -0.54 9.80 -1.92
N GLU A 46 -0.49 8.49 -2.19
CA GLU A 46 -0.24 7.47 -1.17
C GLU A 46 1.03 6.69 -1.53
N VAL A 47 2.21 7.24 -1.20
CA VAL A 47 3.51 6.58 -1.35
C VAL A 47 3.88 5.87 -0.06
N TRP A 48 3.36 4.66 0.10
CA TRP A 48 3.62 3.84 1.28
C TRP A 48 5.04 3.28 1.29
N GLN A 49 5.73 3.49 2.42
CA GLN A 49 7.17 3.34 2.50
C GLN A 49 7.64 1.90 2.26
N SER A 50 6.94 0.90 2.84
CA SER A 50 7.36 -0.49 2.76
C SER A 50 7.11 -1.06 1.36
N THR A 51 5.88 -0.92 0.86
CA THR A 51 5.51 -1.55 -0.43
C THR A 51 6.03 -0.77 -1.64
N PHE A 52 6.05 0.56 -1.60
CA PHE A 52 6.30 1.38 -2.80
C PHE A 52 7.60 2.19 -2.77
N GLY A 53 8.23 2.35 -1.59
CA GLY A 53 9.39 3.23 -1.42
C GLY A 53 10.53 2.95 -2.41
N LYS A 54 10.83 1.67 -2.68
CA LYS A 54 11.88 1.30 -3.65
C LYS A 54 11.58 1.82 -5.06
N SER A 55 10.35 1.66 -5.56
CA SER A 55 9.98 2.10 -6.90
C SER A 55 9.94 3.62 -7.01
N PHE A 56 9.43 4.28 -5.98
CA PHE A 56 9.43 5.75 -5.86
C PHE A 56 10.85 6.32 -5.91
N TYR A 57 11.76 5.87 -5.03
CA TYR A 57 13.12 6.38 -4.97
C TYR A 57 13.94 6.04 -6.23
N ASN A 58 13.70 4.88 -6.86
CA ASN A 58 14.33 4.56 -8.14
C ASN A 58 13.89 5.51 -9.26
N ALA A 59 12.60 5.88 -9.32
CA ALA A 59 12.10 6.84 -10.30
C ALA A 59 12.63 8.25 -10.02
N MET A 60 12.67 8.68 -8.76
CA MET A 60 13.28 9.96 -8.36
C MET A 60 14.75 10.06 -8.76
N ALA A 61 15.54 8.99 -8.55
CA ALA A 61 16.96 8.96 -8.89
C ALA A 61 17.22 9.12 -10.41
N LYS A 62 16.24 8.78 -11.26
CA LYS A 62 16.30 9.00 -12.71
C LYS A 62 15.90 10.43 -13.12
N GLY A 63 15.37 11.24 -12.21
CA GLY A 63 14.86 12.59 -12.45
C GLY A 63 13.48 12.61 -13.11
N GLY A 64 12.72 13.68 -12.88
CA GLY A 64 11.32 13.83 -13.37
C GLY A 64 10.24 13.49 -12.34
N VAL A 65 10.62 13.00 -11.16
CA VAL A 65 9.75 12.81 -10.00
C VAL A 65 10.30 13.61 -8.83
N ILE A 66 9.44 14.29 -8.09
CA ILE A 66 9.79 14.99 -6.85
C ILE A 66 9.06 14.37 -5.66
N ASP A 67 9.71 14.42 -4.50
CA ASP A 67 9.04 14.21 -3.22
C ASP A 67 8.33 15.50 -2.81
N ALA A 68 6.99 15.47 -2.82
CA ALA A 68 6.14 16.61 -2.52
C ALA A 68 5.79 16.74 -1.03
N GLY A 69 6.35 15.87 -0.17
CA GLY A 69 6.18 15.92 1.28
C GLY A 69 5.55 14.66 1.86
N THR A 70 5.50 14.60 3.19
CA THR A 70 5.03 13.45 3.95
C THR A 70 3.72 13.77 4.66
N HIS A 71 2.71 12.92 4.48
CA HIS A 71 1.49 12.98 5.29
C HIS A 71 1.84 12.78 6.78
N THR A 72 1.04 13.35 7.69
CA THR A 72 1.21 13.14 9.13
C THR A 72 0.82 11.73 9.61
N ALA A 73 0.60 10.80 8.67
CA ALA A 73 0.24 9.41 8.92
C ALA A 73 1.50 8.54 9.02
N LEU A 74 1.59 7.77 10.11
CA LEU A 74 2.54 6.66 10.22
C LEU A 74 1.96 5.45 9.49
N THR A 75 2.84 4.68 8.85
CA THR A 75 2.45 3.52 8.04
C THR A 75 3.08 2.25 8.57
N LEU A 76 2.34 1.15 8.51
CA LEU A 76 2.82 -0.21 8.79
C LEU A 76 2.14 -1.15 7.79
N GLU A 77 2.95 -1.87 7.03
CA GLU A 77 2.49 -2.84 6.04
C GLU A 77 3.18 -4.16 6.34
N GLU A 78 2.49 -5.02 7.08
CA GLU A 78 3.04 -6.25 7.61
C GLU A 78 1.99 -7.37 7.66
N VAL A 79 2.46 -8.58 7.90
CA VAL A 79 1.58 -9.72 8.17
C VAL A 79 0.93 -9.53 9.54
N GLY A 80 -0.40 -9.54 9.57
CA GLY A 80 -1.20 -9.48 10.79
C GLY A 80 -2.17 -10.65 10.87
N VAL A 81 -2.48 -11.08 12.09
CA VAL A 81 -3.55 -12.06 12.35
C VAL A 81 -4.74 -11.36 13.02
N PRO A 82 -5.98 -11.85 12.83
CA PRO A 82 -7.11 -11.36 13.58
C PRO A 82 -6.93 -11.54 15.09
N GLN A 83 -7.38 -10.58 15.90
CA GLN A 83 -7.24 -10.60 17.36
C GLN A 83 -7.77 -11.90 18.01
N TRP A 84 -8.86 -12.47 17.48
CA TRP A 84 -9.44 -13.70 18.02
C TRP A 84 -8.52 -14.92 17.92
N VAL A 85 -7.52 -14.92 17.03
CA VAL A 85 -6.48 -15.97 16.98
C VAL A 85 -5.65 -15.95 18.26
N ILE A 86 -5.35 -14.75 18.75
CA ILE A 86 -4.62 -14.52 20.00
C ILE A 86 -5.53 -14.83 21.19
N ASP A 87 -6.74 -14.26 21.22
CA ASP A 87 -7.64 -14.39 22.37
C ASP A 87 -8.07 -15.84 22.63
N LYS A 88 -8.21 -16.64 21.57
CA LYS A 88 -8.53 -18.08 21.66
C LYS A 88 -7.29 -18.97 21.70
N ASN A 89 -6.09 -18.38 21.75
CA ASN A 89 -4.81 -19.07 21.80
C ASN A 89 -4.65 -20.14 20.70
N LEU A 90 -5.07 -19.81 19.48
CA LEU A 90 -5.08 -20.75 18.35
C LEU A 90 -3.70 -20.95 17.74
N CYS A 91 -2.85 -19.92 17.81
CA CYS A 91 -1.44 -20.01 17.44
C CYS A 91 -0.57 -19.50 18.60
N PRO A 92 -0.29 -20.35 19.61
CA PRO A 92 0.52 -19.97 20.76
C PRO A 92 1.93 -19.55 20.32
N GLY A 93 2.44 -18.44 20.89
CA GLY A 93 3.76 -17.91 20.57
C GLY A 93 3.76 -16.73 19.59
N LEU A 94 2.62 -16.42 18.98
CA LEU A 94 2.45 -15.10 18.36
C LEU A 94 2.67 -13.98 19.39
N PRO A 95 3.24 -12.83 19.00
CA PRO A 95 3.45 -12.37 17.61
C PRO A 95 4.80 -12.77 16.97
N ASP A 96 5.56 -13.73 17.50
CA ASP A 96 6.79 -14.19 16.83
C ASP A 96 6.45 -14.88 15.50
N TYR A 97 6.99 -14.37 14.39
CA TYR A 97 6.78 -14.97 13.06
C TYR A 97 7.25 -16.44 13.00
N LYS A 98 8.20 -16.85 13.85
CA LYS A 98 8.62 -18.25 13.93
C LYS A 98 7.54 -19.14 14.53
N ALA A 99 6.68 -18.61 15.40
CA ALA A 99 5.51 -19.32 15.88
C ALA A 99 4.49 -19.50 14.75
N LEU A 100 4.27 -18.45 13.94
CA LEU A 100 3.37 -18.50 12.78
C LEU A 100 3.68 -19.66 11.83
N LEU A 101 4.96 -19.93 11.57
CA LEU A 101 5.40 -21.04 10.70
C LEU A 101 4.94 -22.43 11.19
N ASN A 102 4.61 -22.57 12.48
CA ASN A 102 4.14 -23.83 13.07
C ASN A 102 2.61 -23.89 13.21
N CYS A 103 1.88 -22.89 12.71
CA CYS A 103 0.42 -22.77 12.85
C CYS A 103 -0.31 -22.84 11.50
N ALA A 104 0.29 -23.44 10.47
CA ALA A 104 -0.29 -23.50 9.14
C ALA A 104 -1.70 -24.14 9.12
N ASP A 105 -1.95 -25.11 10.00
CA ASP A 105 -3.26 -25.75 10.17
C ASP A 105 -4.36 -24.77 10.63
N VAL A 106 -3.99 -23.74 11.40
CA VAL A 106 -4.91 -22.70 11.88
C VAL A 106 -5.39 -21.79 10.74
N PHE A 107 -4.54 -21.57 9.74
CA PHE A 107 -4.77 -20.60 8.65
C PHE A 107 -5.04 -21.25 7.29
N SER A 108 -4.88 -22.58 7.19
CA SER A 108 -5.14 -23.29 5.94
C SER A 108 -6.61 -23.24 5.52
N THR A 109 -6.82 -23.09 4.21
CA THR A 109 -8.14 -23.13 3.57
C THR A 109 -8.19 -24.30 2.57
N PRO A 110 -9.37 -24.76 2.15
CA PRO A 110 -9.47 -25.89 1.21
C PRO A 110 -8.70 -25.69 -0.10
N ASP A 111 -8.52 -24.44 -0.52
CA ASP A 111 -7.81 -24.02 -1.73
C ASP A 111 -6.36 -23.61 -1.52
N SER A 112 -5.85 -23.60 -0.28
CA SER A 112 -4.46 -23.20 0.01
C SER A 112 -3.42 -24.29 -0.26
N GLY A 113 -3.85 -25.50 -0.61
CA GLY A 113 -2.94 -26.64 -0.83
C GLY A 113 -2.17 -27.05 0.43
N GLY A 114 -2.76 -26.84 1.62
CA GLY A 114 -2.14 -27.11 2.91
C GLY A 114 -1.22 -25.99 3.41
N GLN A 115 -1.18 -24.85 2.72
CA GLN A 115 -0.46 -23.65 3.17
C GLN A 115 -1.36 -22.83 4.10
N GLY A 116 -0.76 -22.17 5.08
CA GLY A 116 -1.44 -21.30 6.05
C GLY A 116 -0.41 -20.48 6.80
#